data_AF-A0A0E0C7H2-F1
#
_entry.id   AF-A0A0E0C7H2-F1
#
_cell.length_a   1.000
_cell.length_b   1.000
_cell.length_c   1.000
_cell.angle_alpha   90.00
_cell.angle_beta   90.00
_cell.angle_gamma   90.00
#
_symmetry.space_group_name_H-M   'P 1'
#
loop_
_entity.id
_entity.type
_entity.pdbx_description
1 polymer ?
#
loop_
_entity_poly.entity_id
_entity_poly.type
_entity_poly.pdbx_seq_one_letter_code
_entity_poly.pdbx_strand_id
1 'polypeptide(L)'
;MAPESGRGFAFAGDRRRRKPLREPSALRSAAAARSDRAREARVHILPREMLGQSTFGLSMWLLKWLPVHVVDRILLLIARTMLGDTAQLGLKRPTIGPLELKSLSGKTPVLDVGTFAKIKSGDIKVRPAIKQISGRQVEFMDTRLEEFDVIVLATGYKSNVPFWLKDRELFSEKDGLPRKAFPNGWKGENGLYSVGFTRRGLMGTSVDARRIAHDIEQQWKARGKHPDVHERGPSYALGG
;
A
#
# COMPACT_ATOMS: atom_id res chain seq x y z
N MET A 1 -11.95 38.89 25.72
CA MET A 1 -11.11 38.38 24.60
C MET A 1 -11.38 36.89 24.49
N ALA A 2 -12.20 36.47 23.51
CA ALA A 2 -12.52 35.06 23.34
C ALA A 2 -11.25 34.33 22.83
N PRO A 3 -10.90 33.15 23.35
CA PRO A 3 -9.78 32.39 22.81
C PRO A 3 -10.09 32.03 21.36
N GLU A 4 -9.18 32.35 20.44
CA GLU A 4 -9.27 31.91 19.05
C GLU A 4 -9.44 30.39 19.01
N SER A 5 -10.56 29.94 18.46
CA SER A 5 -10.93 28.55 18.36
C SER A 5 -10.04 27.85 17.33
N GLY A 6 -9.01 27.13 17.79
CA GLY A 6 -8.24 26.24 16.93
C GLY A 6 -9.16 25.17 16.31
N ARG A 7 -9.27 25.13 14.97
CA ARG A 7 -10.20 24.28 14.24
C ARG A 7 -9.48 23.01 13.74
N GLY A 8 -10.26 22.06 13.22
CA GLY A 8 -9.86 20.66 13.05
C GLY A 8 -9.03 20.32 11.81
N PHE A 9 -8.56 19.07 11.74
CA PHE A 9 -7.81 18.49 10.60
C PHE A 9 -8.68 17.51 9.81
N ALA A 10 -8.57 17.51 8.49
CA ALA A 10 -9.17 16.50 7.62
C ALA A 10 -8.09 15.58 7.02
N PHE A 11 -8.35 14.27 7.02
CA PHE A 11 -7.56 13.28 6.31
C PHE A 11 -8.39 12.68 5.17
N ALA A 12 -7.84 12.65 3.97
CA ALA A 12 -8.44 11.95 2.83
C ALA A 12 -7.62 10.70 2.47
N GLY A 13 -8.21 9.52 2.58
CA GLY A 13 -7.59 8.26 2.17
C GLY A 13 -7.52 7.17 3.24
N ASP A 14 -7.45 5.91 2.79
CA ASP A 14 -7.58 4.70 3.62
C ASP A 14 -6.26 3.90 3.73
N ARG A 15 -5.10 4.56 3.54
CA ARG A 15 -3.78 3.87 3.50
C ARG A 15 -2.97 3.99 4.79
N ARG A 16 -2.09 2.99 4.99
CA ARG A 16 -1.32 2.66 6.20
C ARG A 16 -0.48 3.76 6.87
N ARG A 17 -0.16 4.88 6.22
CA ARG A 17 0.63 5.93 6.87
C ARG A 17 -0.29 6.93 7.57
N ARG A 18 -0.71 6.56 8.78
CA ARG A 18 -1.12 7.51 9.83
C ARG A 18 -0.03 7.46 10.89
N LYS A 19 0.91 8.42 10.89
CA LYS A 19 1.82 8.55 12.03
C LYS A 19 0.95 9.03 13.19
N PRO A 20 1.01 8.43 14.39
CA PRO A 20 0.33 9.02 15.54
C PRO A 20 0.94 10.41 15.75
N LEU A 21 0.14 11.46 15.56
CA LEU A 21 0.51 12.81 15.95
C LEU A 21 0.72 12.77 17.48
N ARG A 22 1.99 12.90 17.88
CA ARG A 22 2.40 13.13 19.26
C ARG A 22 2.04 14.57 19.58
N GLU A 23 0.80 14.82 19.99
CA GLU A 23 0.44 15.91 20.89
C GLU A 23 -1.05 15.80 21.27
N PRO A 24 -1.38 15.43 22.53
CA PRO A 24 -2.76 15.20 22.96
C PRO A 24 -3.61 16.47 23.15
N SER A 25 -3.01 17.66 23.25
CA SER A 25 -3.69 18.85 23.77
C SER A 25 -4.35 19.77 22.71
N ALA A 26 -4.04 19.61 21.42
CA ALA A 26 -4.50 20.53 20.37
C ALA A 26 -5.55 19.96 19.38
N LEU A 27 -5.82 18.66 19.39
CA LEU A 27 -6.72 18.03 18.42
C LEU A 27 -8.16 17.93 18.96
N ARG A 28 -8.90 19.03 18.93
CA ARG A 28 -10.32 19.04 19.37
C ARG A 28 -11.30 18.45 18.35
N SER A 29 -10.90 18.25 17.09
CA SER A 29 -11.64 17.38 16.15
C SER A 29 -10.80 17.02 14.91
N ALA A 30 -10.83 15.76 14.50
CA ALA A 30 -10.32 15.33 13.20
C ALA A 30 -11.41 14.63 12.40
N ALA A 31 -11.44 14.84 11.09
CA ALA A 31 -12.31 14.11 10.18
C ALA A 31 -11.49 13.19 9.27
N ALA A 32 -11.93 11.96 9.10
CA ALA A 32 -11.34 11.03 8.13
C ALA A 32 -12.36 10.76 7.03
N ALA A 33 -12.12 11.33 5.85
CA ALA A 33 -12.92 11.12 4.67
C ALA A 33 -12.56 9.79 3.99
N ARG A 34 -13.60 9.04 3.62
CA ARG A 34 -13.45 7.79 2.86
C ARG A 34 -13.17 8.06 1.39
N SER A 35 -12.64 7.08 0.68
CA SER A 35 -12.54 7.15 -0.78
C SER A 35 -13.89 6.79 -1.43
N ASP A 36 -14.33 7.57 -2.42
CA ASP A 36 -15.60 7.33 -3.12
C ASP A 36 -15.55 6.14 -4.09
N ARG A 37 -14.33 5.76 -4.53
CA ARG A 37 -14.17 4.61 -5.43
C ARG A 37 -14.79 3.35 -4.81
N ALA A 38 -15.94 2.98 -5.38
CA ALA A 38 -16.85 1.91 -5.00
C ALA A 38 -16.13 0.64 -4.56
N ARG A 39 -16.68 -0.04 -3.53
CA ARG A 39 -16.39 -1.40 -2.98
C ARG A 39 -14.93 -1.84 -2.82
N GLU A 40 -14.09 -1.63 -3.83
CA GLU A 40 -12.66 -1.86 -3.91
C GLU A 40 -11.80 -0.99 -2.98
N ALA A 41 -12.21 0.22 -2.61
CA ALA A 41 -11.36 1.06 -1.75
C ALA A 41 -11.36 0.65 -0.27
N ARG A 42 -12.27 -0.26 0.13
CA ARG A 42 -12.39 -0.70 1.53
C ARG A 42 -11.21 -1.58 1.91
N VAL A 43 -10.62 -1.31 3.07
CA VAL A 43 -9.59 -2.15 3.67
C VAL A 43 -10.08 -2.75 4.98
N HIS A 44 -9.52 -3.90 5.34
CA HIS A 44 -9.70 -4.43 6.68
C HIS A 44 -8.87 -3.62 7.68
N ILE A 45 -9.44 -3.39 8.86
CA ILE A 45 -8.73 -2.85 10.02
C ILE A 45 -8.53 -4.00 10.99
N LEU A 46 -7.27 -4.29 11.29
CA LEU A 46 -6.88 -5.31 12.26
C LEU A 46 -6.03 -4.63 13.34
N PRO A 47 -6.09 -5.04 14.61
CA PRO A 47 -5.08 -4.67 15.60
C PRO A 47 -3.66 -4.91 15.07
N ARG A 48 -2.67 -4.13 15.50
CA ARG A 48 -1.25 -4.45 15.21
C ARG A 48 -0.81 -5.72 15.95
N GLU A 49 -1.34 -5.91 17.15
CA GLU A 49 -1.05 -7.03 18.03
C GLU A 49 -2.34 -7.76 18.38
N MET A 50 -2.31 -9.09 18.32
CA MET A 50 -3.40 -10.01 18.62
C MET A 50 -2.86 -11.10 19.54
N LEU A 51 -3.51 -11.34 20.68
CA LEU A 51 -3.15 -12.41 21.62
C LEU A 51 -1.66 -12.34 22.07
N GLY A 52 -1.14 -11.13 22.30
CA GLY A 52 0.25 -10.92 22.73
C GLY A 52 1.31 -11.08 21.62
N GLN A 53 0.90 -11.31 20.37
CA GLN A 53 1.80 -11.42 19.22
C GLN A 53 1.47 -10.40 18.14
N SER A 54 2.41 -10.11 17.24
CA SER A 54 2.09 -9.29 16.06
C SER A 54 1.06 -10.01 15.18
N THR A 55 0.07 -9.28 14.68
CA THR A 55 -0.95 -9.84 13.77
C THR A 55 -0.33 -10.45 12.52
N PHE A 56 0.76 -9.86 12.02
CA PHE A 56 1.50 -10.43 10.91
C PHE A 56 2.16 -11.77 11.30
N GLY A 57 2.86 -11.83 12.44
CA GLY A 57 3.47 -13.07 12.92
C GLY A 57 2.45 -14.18 13.13
N LEU A 58 1.34 -13.87 13.81
CA LEU A 58 0.22 -14.79 14.02
C LEU A 58 -0.33 -15.29 12.67
N SER A 59 -0.57 -14.38 11.72
CA SER A 59 -1.07 -14.75 10.39
C SER A 59 -0.12 -15.69 9.65
N MET A 60 1.19 -15.45 9.71
CA MET A 60 2.19 -16.31 9.05
C MET A 60 2.30 -17.66 9.72
N TRP A 61 2.17 -17.72 11.05
CA TRP A 61 2.16 -18.98 11.78
C TRP A 61 0.93 -19.83 11.45
N LEU A 62 -0.27 -19.25 11.46
CA LEU A 62 -1.51 -19.96 11.10
C LEU A 62 -1.49 -20.47 9.65
N LEU A 63 -0.96 -19.68 8.71
CA LEU A 63 -0.83 -20.08 7.30
C LEU A 63 0.08 -21.28 7.06
N LYS A 64 0.92 -21.69 8.03
CA LYS A 64 1.69 -22.94 7.93
C LYS A 64 0.82 -24.18 8.07
N TRP A 65 -0.35 -24.05 8.71
CA TRP A 65 -1.17 -25.18 9.13
C TRP A 65 -2.58 -25.14 8.54
N LEU A 66 -3.08 -23.97 8.14
CA LEU A 66 -4.48 -23.76 7.74
C LEU A 66 -4.60 -23.06 6.38
N PRO A 67 -5.66 -23.36 5.61
CA PRO A 67 -5.99 -22.63 4.38
C PRO A 67 -6.27 -21.14 4.63
N VAL A 68 -5.96 -20.28 3.65
CA VAL A 68 -6.08 -18.81 3.74
C VAL A 68 -7.45 -18.35 4.24
N HIS A 69 -8.55 -18.91 3.72
CA HIS A 69 -9.90 -18.52 4.12
C HIS A 69 -10.19 -18.83 5.59
N VAL A 70 -9.62 -19.91 6.13
CA VAL A 70 -9.77 -20.27 7.55
C VAL A 70 -8.98 -19.30 8.42
N VAL A 71 -7.74 -18.98 8.03
CA VAL A 71 -6.93 -17.98 8.74
C VAL A 71 -7.62 -16.63 8.74
N ASP A 72 -8.18 -16.21 7.61
CA ASP A 72 -8.93 -14.96 7.50
C ASP A 72 -10.15 -14.92 8.44
N ARG A 73 -10.90 -16.01 8.56
CA ARG A 73 -12.01 -16.10 9.53
C ARG A 73 -11.52 -15.97 10.97
N ILE A 74 -10.42 -16.65 11.33
CA ILE A 74 -9.82 -16.56 12.66
C ILE A 74 -9.38 -15.12 12.97
N LEU A 75 -8.66 -14.49 12.05
CA LEU A 75 -8.21 -13.09 12.21
C LEU A 75 -9.39 -12.13 12.35
N LEU A 76 -10.46 -12.32 11.57
CA LEU A 76 -11.65 -11.47 11.64
C LEU A 76 -12.44 -11.68 12.93
N LEU A 77 -12.47 -12.89 13.48
CA LEU A 77 -13.08 -13.19 14.77
C LEU A 77 -12.32 -12.49 15.89
N ILE A 78 -10.99 -12.65 15.96
CA ILE A 78 -10.14 -11.96 16.95
C ILE A 78 -10.25 -10.44 16.78
N ALA A 79 -10.24 -9.93 15.55
CA ALA A 79 -10.42 -8.50 15.33
C ALA A 79 -11.80 -8.00 15.78
N ARG A 80 -12.86 -8.81 15.65
CA ARG A 80 -14.21 -8.45 16.12
C ARG A 80 -14.31 -8.48 17.64
N THR A 81 -13.61 -9.38 18.32
CA THR A 81 -13.58 -9.38 19.80
C THR A 81 -12.78 -8.20 20.35
N MET A 82 -11.66 -7.85 19.72
CA MET A 82 -10.80 -6.75 20.19
C MET A 82 -11.32 -5.36 19.81
N LEU A 83 -11.82 -5.18 18.57
CA LEU A 83 -12.26 -3.88 18.06
C LEU A 83 -13.78 -3.69 18.10
N GLY A 84 -14.56 -4.76 18.29
CA GLY A 84 -16.01 -4.71 18.13
C GLY A 84 -16.44 -4.61 16.67
N ASP A 85 -17.67 -4.15 16.45
CA ASP A 85 -18.25 -3.97 15.12
C ASP A 85 -17.85 -2.62 14.50
N THR A 86 -16.90 -2.66 13.57
CA THR A 86 -16.40 -1.47 12.88
C THR A 86 -17.43 -0.85 11.93
N ALA A 87 -18.45 -1.61 11.50
CA ALA A 87 -19.46 -1.11 10.56
C ALA A 87 -20.35 -0.03 11.19
N GLN A 88 -20.60 -0.10 12.50
CA GLN A 88 -21.35 0.89 13.26
C GLN A 88 -20.68 2.27 13.23
N LEU A 89 -19.35 2.30 13.07
CA LEU A 89 -18.54 3.52 12.96
C LEU A 89 -18.28 3.93 11.49
N GLY A 90 -19.05 3.39 10.55
CA GLY A 90 -18.93 3.69 9.11
C GLY A 90 -17.76 2.98 8.41
N LEU A 91 -17.03 2.11 9.10
CA LEU A 91 -15.89 1.35 8.59
C LEU A 91 -16.32 -0.07 8.21
N LYS A 92 -17.01 -0.16 7.07
CA LYS A 92 -17.51 -1.43 6.52
C LYS A 92 -16.34 -2.27 5.99
N ARG A 93 -16.24 -3.51 6.48
CA ARG A 93 -15.23 -4.47 6.02
C ARG A 93 -15.54 -4.98 4.60
N PRO A 94 -14.52 -5.28 3.77
CA PRO A 94 -14.68 -6.06 2.55
C PRO A 94 -15.27 -7.45 2.81
N THR A 95 -15.92 -8.04 1.80
CA THR A 95 -16.45 -9.42 1.86
C THR A 95 -15.34 -10.47 1.80
N ILE A 96 -14.30 -10.20 1.00
CA ILE A 96 -13.09 -11.03 0.88
C ILE A 96 -12.23 -10.82 2.14
N GLY A 97 -11.64 -11.89 2.68
CA GLY A 97 -10.80 -11.85 3.89
C GLY A 97 -9.51 -11.03 3.74
N PRO A 98 -8.86 -10.63 4.85
CA PRO A 98 -7.71 -9.71 4.81
C PRO A 98 -6.47 -10.25 4.07
N LEU A 99 -6.13 -11.52 4.24
CA LEU A 99 -4.98 -12.15 3.58
C LEU A 99 -5.32 -12.49 2.12
N GLU A 100 -6.53 -12.97 1.87
CA GLU A 100 -7.01 -13.22 0.51
C GLU A 100 -7.04 -11.93 -0.31
N LEU A 101 -7.59 -10.85 0.24
CA LEU A 101 -7.61 -9.52 -0.40
C LEU A 101 -6.20 -9.03 -0.71
N LYS A 102 -5.24 -9.26 0.19
CA LYS A 102 -3.82 -8.94 -0.03
C LYS A 102 -3.24 -9.76 -1.18
N SER A 103 -3.56 -11.05 -1.27
CA SER A 103 -3.06 -11.93 -2.33
C SER A 103 -3.59 -11.54 -3.71
N LEU A 104 -4.89 -11.23 -3.80
CA LEU A 104 -5.58 -10.90 -5.05
C LEU A 104 -5.29 -9.48 -5.54
N SER A 105 -5.30 -8.50 -4.64
CA SER A 105 -5.26 -7.08 -5.01
C SER A 105 -4.02 -6.32 -4.52
N GLY A 106 -3.15 -6.96 -3.73
CA GLY A 106 -2.04 -6.29 -3.05
C GLY A 106 -2.47 -5.32 -1.94
N LYS A 107 -3.78 -5.18 -1.66
CA LYS A 107 -4.30 -4.32 -0.59
C LYS A 107 -4.10 -5.03 0.73
N THR A 108 -3.20 -4.49 1.54
CA THR A 108 -2.94 -5.03 2.87
C THR A 108 -3.87 -4.37 3.89
N PRO A 109 -4.37 -5.12 4.90
CA PRO A 109 -5.08 -4.54 6.02
C PRO A 109 -4.30 -3.39 6.67
N VAL A 110 -5.05 -2.42 7.19
CA VAL A 110 -4.53 -1.38 8.08
C VAL A 110 -4.36 -2.01 9.46
N LEU A 111 -3.15 -1.90 9.99
CA LEU A 111 -2.84 -2.34 11.34
C LEU A 111 -3.06 -1.16 12.29
N ASP A 112 -4.10 -1.26 13.12
CA ASP A 112 -4.45 -0.24 14.10
C ASP A 112 -3.49 -0.25 15.29
N VAL A 113 -3.10 0.94 15.70
CA VAL A 113 -2.21 1.22 16.84
C VAL A 113 -2.87 2.19 17.83
N GLY A 114 -4.20 2.29 17.83
CA GLY A 114 -4.97 3.23 18.66
C GLY A 114 -5.72 4.31 17.88
N THR A 115 -5.69 4.29 16.54
CA THR A 115 -6.54 5.20 15.75
C THR A 115 -8.01 4.82 15.88
N PHE A 116 -8.30 3.53 15.92
CA PHE A 116 -9.66 3.04 16.11
C PHE A 116 -10.24 3.43 17.47
N ALA A 117 -9.42 3.43 18.54
CA ALA A 117 -9.84 3.92 19.85
C ALA A 117 -10.27 5.39 19.80
N LYS A 118 -9.52 6.24 19.08
CA LYS A 118 -9.87 7.66 18.85
C LYS A 118 -11.13 7.85 18.00
N ILE A 119 -11.43 6.92 17.09
CA ILE A 119 -12.69 6.93 16.35
C ILE A 119 -13.85 6.56 17.29
N LYS A 120 -13.63 5.57 18.18
CA LYS A 120 -14.64 5.12 19.14
C LYS A 120 -14.94 6.17 20.22
N SER A 121 -13.94 6.94 20.67
CA SER A 121 -14.14 8.06 21.61
C SER A 121 -14.78 9.30 20.97
N GLY A 122 -14.81 9.38 19.63
CA GLY A 122 -15.35 10.53 18.90
C GLY A 122 -14.33 11.63 18.58
N ASP A 123 -13.07 11.47 19.00
CA ASP A 123 -11.98 12.40 18.68
C ASP A 123 -11.72 12.46 17.15
N ILE A 124 -11.97 11.34 16.46
CA ILE A 124 -11.91 11.24 14.99
C ILE A 124 -13.29 10.86 14.44
N LYS A 125 -13.89 11.75 13.66
CA LYS A 125 -15.16 11.52 12.97
C LYS A 125 -14.93 10.90 11.59
N VAL A 126 -15.51 9.73 11.33
CA VAL A 126 -15.48 9.12 10.00
C VAL A 126 -16.52 9.79 9.12
N ARG A 127 -16.09 10.35 7.99
CA ARG A 127 -16.96 11.03 7.02
C ARG A 127 -17.08 10.22 5.72
N PRO A 128 -18.14 10.44 4.92
CA PRO A 128 -18.17 9.99 3.53
C PRO A 128 -17.02 10.56 2.70
N ALA A 129 -17.01 10.22 1.42
CA ALA A 129 -16.03 10.81 0.54
C ALA A 129 -16.22 12.31 0.38
N ILE A 130 -15.13 13.01 0.09
CA ILE A 130 -15.16 14.43 -0.23
C ILE A 130 -15.73 14.57 -1.64
N LYS A 131 -16.77 15.38 -1.78
CA LYS A 131 -17.36 15.78 -3.05
C LYS A 131 -16.62 16.98 -3.62
N GLN A 132 -16.39 18.00 -2.81
CA GLN A 132 -15.71 19.23 -3.25
C GLN A 132 -14.95 19.89 -2.09
N ILE A 133 -13.87 20.61 -2.43
CA ILE A 133 -13.12 21.46 -1.52
C ILE A 133 -13.17 22.89 -2.07
N SER A 134 -13.69 23.83 -1.29
CA SER A 134 -13.84 25.25 -1.64
C SER A 134 -13.16 26.11 -0.57
N GLY A 135 -11.90 26.46 -0.80
CA GLY A 135 -11.08 27.13 0.22
C GLY A 135 -10.92 26.25 1.46
N ARG A 136 -11.44 26.70 2.60
CA ARG A 136 -11.43 25.95 3.88
C ARG A 136 -12.64 25.05 4.07
N GLN A 137 -13.66 25.17 3.21
CA GLN A 137 -14.89 24.41 3.31
C GLN A 137 -14.77 23.11 2.52
N VAL A 138 -15.18 22.00 3.12
CA VAL A 138 -15.22 20.68 2.52
C VAL A 138 -16.67 20.20 2.47
N GLU A 139 -17.16 19.92 1.26
CA GLU A 139 -18.44 19.27 1.01
C GLU A 139 -18.23 17.76 0.92
N PHE A 140 -18.98 16.99 1.69
CA PHE A 140 -18.99 15.54 1.65
C PHE A 140 -20.13 15.00 0.78
N MET A 141 -20.06 13.73 0.39
CA MET A 141 -21.09 13.06 -0.43
C MET A 141 -22.48 13.00 0.22
N ASP A 142 -22.57 13.17 1.54
CA ASP A 142 -23.83 13.29 2.29
C ASP A 142 -24.30 14.76 2.40
N THR A 143 -23.83 15.64 1.50
CA THR A 143 -24.10 17.09 1.42
C THR A 143 -23.69 17.91 2.64
N ARG A 144 -23.03 17.29 3.62
CA ARG A 144 -22.51 17.98 4.79
C ARG A 144 -21.36 18.91 4.42
N LEU A 145 -21.39 20.12 4.97
CA LEU A 145 -20.32 21.11 4.84
C LEU A 145 -19.61 21.27 6.18
N GLU A 146 -18.29 21.11 6.19
CA GLU A 146 -17.44 21.37 7.38
C GLU A 146 -16.21 22.18 6.99
N GLU A 147 -15.73 23.02 7.91
CA GLU A 147 -14.49 23.79 7.72
C GLU A 147 -13.30 23.09 8.38
N PHE A 148 -12.15 23.12 7.70
CA PHE A 148 -10.89 22.59 8.20
C PHE A 148 -9.74 23.57 8.00
N ASP A 149 -8.80 23.55 8.94
CA ASP A 149 -7.58 24.37 8.85
C ASP A 149 -6.53 23.70 7.96
N VAL A 150 -6.51 22.37 7.98
CA VAL A 150 -5.52 21.56 7.26
C VAL A 150 -6.21 20.34 6.66
N ILE A 151 -5.89 20.07 5.40
CA ILE A 151 -6.31 18.87 4.68
C ILE A 151 -5.07 18.05 4.31
N VAL A 152 -5.01 16.81 4.80
CA VAL A 152 -3.92 15.87 4.53
C VAL A 152 -4.39 14.79 3.54
N LEU A 153 -3.84 14.81 2.34
CA LEU A 153 -4.12 13.81 1.30
C LEU A 153 -3.24 12.57 1.49
N ALA A 154 -3.77 11.55 2.16
CA ALA A 154 -3.14 10.26 2.38
C ALA A 154 -3.55 9.21 1.32
N THR A 155 -3.65 9.63 0.06
CA THR A 155 -4.18 8.82 -1.06
C THR A 155 -3.18 7.82 -1.65
N GLY A 156 -1.94 7.81 -1.16
CA GLY A 156 -0.86 6.92 -1.59
C GLY A 156 0.00 7.50 -2.72
N TYR A 157 0.84 6.64 -3.30
CA TYR A 157 1.82 7.02 -4.34
C TYR A 157 1.57 6.24 -5.63
N LYS A 158 2.03 6.81 -6.74
CA LYS A 158 2.17 6.15 -8.04
C LYS A 158 3.65 6.10 -8.42
N SER A 159 4.06 5.05 -9.11
CA SER A 159 5.41 4.94 -9.65
C SER A 159 5.56 5.87 -10.86
N ASN A 160 6.69 6.57 -10.94
CA ASN A 160 7.06 7.41 -12.09
C ASN A 160 8.07 6.71 -13.02
N VAL A 161 8.32 5.41 -12.84
CA VAL A 161 9.25 4.64 -13.67
C VAL A 161 9.01 4.79 -15.17
N PRO A 162 7.76 4.71 -15.69
CA PRO A 162 7.52 4.91 -17.11
C PRO A 162 7.99 6.26 -17.67
N PHE A 163 8.05 7.31 -16.84
CA PHE A 163 8.42 8.66 -17.29
C PHE A 163 9.91 8.80 -17.57
N TRP A 164 10.77 8.19 -16.74
CA TRP A 164 12.22 8.31 -16.91
C TRP A 164 12.84 7.14 -17.68
N LEU A 165 12.32 5.92 -17.50
CA LEU A 165 12.85 4.73 -18.14
C LEU A 165 12.55 4.73 -19.65
N LYS A 166 11.46 5.39 -20.08
CA LYS A 166 10.96 5.47 -21.47
C LYS A 166 10.70 4.12 -22.16
N ASP A 167 10.97 3.01 -21.50
CA ASP A 167 10.52 1.68 -21.87
C ASP A 167 9.00 1.56 -21.68
N ARG A 168 8.32 1.14 -22.75
CA ARG A 168 6.85 0.98 -22.75
C ARG A 168 6.44 -0.47 -22.53
N GLU A 169 7.38 -1.42 -22.51
CA GLU A 169 7.09 -2.84 -22.47
C GLU A 169 6.99 -3.40 -21.05
N LEU A 170 7.96 -3.09 -20.18
CA LEU A 170 8.00 -3.66 -18.85
C LEU A 170 6.96 -3.03 -17.93
N PHE A 171 6.83 -1.70 -17.97
CA PHE A 171 5.94 -0.95 -17.08
C PHE A 171 4.71 -0.37 -17.80
N SER A 172 3.57 -0.41 -17.10
CA SER A 172 2.32 0.22 -17.52
C SER A 172 2.34 1.72 -17.20
N GLU A 173 2.01 2.56 -18.18
CA GLU A 173 1.88 4.01 -18.00
C GLU A 173 0.71 4.39 -17.06
N LYS A 174 -0.28 3.52 -16.90
CA LYS A 174 -1.49 3.79 -16.12
C LYS A 174 -1.21 3.84 -14.62
N ASP A 175 -0.41 2.91 -14.13
CA ASP A 175 -0.17 2.67 -12.70
C ASP A 175 1.32 2.62 -12.32
N GLY A 176 2.23 2.63 -13.30
CA GLY A 176 3.66 2.55 -13.10
C GLY A 176 4.13 1.21 -12.55
N LEU A 177 3.35 0.14 -12.76
CA LEU A 177 3.65 -1.23 -12.34
C LEU A 177 3.99 -2.12 -13.53
N PRO A 178 4.66 -3.26 -13.32
CA PRO A 178 4.90 -4.22 -14.38
C PRO A 178 3.62 -4.66 -15.07
N ARG A 179 3.64 -4.73 -16.41
CA ARG A 179 2.47 -5.13 -17.21
C ARG A 179 2.05 -6.57 -16.94
N LYS A 180 3.04 -7.47 -16.80
CA LYS A 180 2.80 -8.88 -16.50
C LYS A 180 2.52 -9.03 -15.01
N ALA A 181 1.47 -9.78 -14.69
CA ALA A 181 1.12 -10.10 -13.31
C ALA A 181 2.22 -10.92 -12.61
N PHE A 182 2.26 -10.86 -11.28
CA PHE A 182 3.09 -11.77 -10.51
C PHE A 182 2.72 -13.22 -10.84
N PRO A 183 3.70 -14.12 -11.05
CA PRO A 183 5.10 -13.94 -10.74
C PRO A 183 5.99 -13.55 -11.93
N ASN A 184 5.43 -13.10 -13.05
CA ASN A 184 6.15 -12.97 -14.33
C ASN A 184 6.50 -11.52 -14.73
N GLY A 185 6.23 -10.54 -13.86
CA GLY A 185 6.50 -9.10 -14.10
C GLY A 185 7.91 -8.62 -13.76
N TRP A 186 8.87 -9.52 -13.57
CA TRP A 186 10.23 -9.19 -13.09
C TRP A 186 11.26 -9.04 -14.21
N LYS A 187 11.00 -9.53 -15.43
CA LYS A 187 11.94 -9.54 -16.55
C LYS A 187 11.44 -8.67 -17.71
N GLY A 188 12.24 -7.71 -18.12
CA GLY A 188 12.10 -6.94 -19.36
C GLY A 188 13.12 -7.38 -20.41
N GLU A 189 13.24 -6.58 -21.46
CA GLU A 189 14.21 -6.79 -22.54
C GLU A 189 15.59 -6.24 -22.19
N ASN A 190 16.62 -6.60 -22.97
CA ASN A 190 17.96 -6.00 -22.90
C ASN A 190 18.61 -6.02 -21.50
N GLY A 191 18.36 -7.08 -20.72
CA GLY A 191 18.91 -7.23 -19.37
C GLY A 191 18.25 -6.33 -18.30
N LEU A 192 17.11 -5.72 -18.62
CA LEU A 192 16.32 -4.94 -17.67
C LEU A 192 15.49 -5.85 -16.76
N TYR A 193 15.52 -5.56 -15.46
CA TYR A 193 14.72 -6.27 -14.46
C TYR A 193 13.92 -5.32 -13.58
N SER A 194 12.81 -5.81 -13.05
CA SER A 194 11.94 -5.12 -12.09
C SER A 194 11.87 -5.90 -10.78
N VAL A 195 12.16 -5.22 -9.66
CA VAL A 195 12.18 -5.81 -8.31
C VAL A 195 11.27 -4.99 -7.39
N GLY A 196 10.37 -5.66 -6.67
CA GLY A 196 9.60 -5.03 -5.60
C GLY A 196 8.33 -4.30 -6.05
N PHE A 197 8.02 -4.30 -7.35
CA PHE A 197 6.79 -3.70 -7.90
C PHE A 197 5.55 -4.62 -7.83
N THR A 198 5.68 -5.79 -7.22
CA THR A 198 4.63 -6.84 -7.20
C THR A 198 3.47 -6.56 -6.24
N ARG A 199 3.54 -5.49 -5.43
CA ARG A 199 2.60 -5.18 -4.32
C ARG A 199 2.47 -6.31 -3.27
N ARG A 200 3.39 -7.27 -3.26
CA ARG A 200 3.44 -8.39 -2.30
C ARG A 200 4.37 -8.15 -1.11
N GLY A 201 4.99 -6.97 -1.04
CA GLY A 201 5.93 -6.59 0.03
C GLY A 201 7.27 -7.30 -0.09
N LEU A 202 7.95 -7.50 1.04
CA LEU A 202 9.29 -8.07 1.09
C LEU A 202 9.35 -9.50 0.53
N MET A 203 8.30 -10.31 0.73
CA MET A 203 8.21 -11.66 0.15
C MET A 203 8.17 -11.62 -1.38
N GLY A 204 7.41 -10.69 -1.97
CA GLY A 204 7.41 -10.53 -3.44
C GLY A 204 8.78 -10.12 -3.95
N THR A 205 9.42 -9.19 -3.23
CA THR A 205 10.77 -8.70 -3.54
C THR A 205 11.81 -9.82 -3.52
N SER A 206 11.76 -10.72 -2.53
CA SER A 206 12.69 -11.84 -2.45
C SER A 206 12.48 -12.87 -3.56
N VAL A 207 11.24 -13.09 -3.99
CA VAL A 207 10.93 -13.96 -5.14
C VAL A 207 11.48 -13.35 -6.43
N ASP A 208 11.26 -12.06 -6.67
CA ASP A 208 11.80 -11.35 -7.85
C ASP A 208 13.33 -11.45 -7.85
N ALA A 209 13.99 -11.13 -6.73
CA ALA A 209 15.45 -11.16 -6.60
C ALA A 209 16.06 -12.53 -6.90
N ARG A 210 15.45 -13.62 -6.41
CA ARG A 210 15.92 -14.99 -6.69
C ARG A 210 15.81 -15.34 -8.18
N ARG A 211 14.72 -14.93 -8.83
CA ARG A 211 14.50 -15.19 -10.27
C ARG A 211 15.51 -14.43 -11.12
N ILE A 212 15.77 -13.18 -10.78
CA ILE A 212 16.75 -12.33 -11.46
C ILE A 212 18.16 -12.90 -11.30
N ALA A 213 18.55 -13.28 -10.09
CA ALA A 213 19.87 -13.87 -9.84
C ALA A 213 20.09 -15.13 -10.69
N HIS A 214 19.08 -16.01 -10.76
CA HIS A 214 19.13 -17.21 -11.59
C HIS A 214 19.20 -16.89 -13.09
N ASP A 215 18.45 -15.90 -13.56
CA ASP A 215 18.50 -15.48 -14.97
C ASP A 215 19.87 -14.91 -15.36
N ILE A 216 20.46 -14.09 -14.49
CA ILE A 216 21.82 -13.54 -14.66
C ILE A 216 22.85 -14.68 -14.70
N GLU A 217 22.75 -15.65 -13.78
CA GLU A 217 23.63 -16.81 -13.75
C GLU A 217 23.55 -17.63 -15.06
N GLN A 218 22.34 -17.87 -15.57
CA GLN A 218 22.13 -18.57 -16.83
C GLN A 218 22.75 -17.82 -18.02
N GLN A 219 22.53 -16.50 -18.09
CA GLN A 219 23.13 -15.67 -19.15
C GLN A 219 24.67 -15.65 -19.07
N TRP A 220 25.23 -15.57 -17.85
CA TRP A 220 26.68 -15.63 -17.64
C TRP A 220 27.28 -16.96 -18.12
N LYS A 221 26.65 -18.09 -17.75
CA LYS A 221 27.09 -19.42 -18.18
C LYS A 221 26.97 -19.62 -19.70
N ALA A 222 25.95 -19.04 -20.33
CA ALA A 222 25.78 -19.09 -21.77
C ALA A 222 26.89 -18.31 -22.50
N ARG A 223 27.25 -17.11 -22.01
CA ARG A 223 28.36 -16.31 -22.55
C ARG A 223 29.71 -16.98 -22.34
N GLY A 224 29.96 -17.57 -21.17
CA GLY A 224 31.21 -18.30 -20.90
C GLY A 224 31.45 -19.54 -21.78
N LYS A 225 30.42 -20.05 -22.47
CA LYS A 225 30.53 -21.15 -23.44
C LYS A 225 30.78 -20.69 -24.88
N HIS A 226 30.69 -19.40 -25.14
CA HIS A 226 30.93 -18.78 -26.45
C HIS A 226 31.88 -17.58 -26.24
N PRO A 227 33.21 -17.79 -26.16
CA PRO A 227 34.15 -16.69 -26.12
C PRO A 227 33.95 -15.85 -27.40
N ASP A 228 33.68 -14.56 -27.24
CA ASP A 228 33.52 -13.62 -28.36
C ASP A 228 34.75 -13.70 -29.27
N VAL A 229 34.53 -14.16 -30.49
CA VAL A 229 35.49 -14.04 -31.59
C VAL A 229 35.23 -12.66 -32.21
N HIS A 230 36.22 -11.78 -32.07
CA HIS A 230 36.39 -10.45 -32.67
C HIS A 230 35.77 -9.22 -31.98
N GLU A 231 36.65 -8.36 -31.46
CA GLU A 231 36.90 -7.01 -32.01
C GLU A 231 38.40 -6.66 -31.82
N ARG A 232 39.19 -6.74 -32.90
CA ARG A 232 40.48 -6.05 -32.97
C ARG A 232 40.16 -4.63 -33.41
N GLY A 233 40.31 -3.66 -32.50
CA GLY A 233 40.27 -2.24 -32.87
C GLY A 233 41.38 -1.90 -33.88
N PRO A 234 41.21 -0.83 -34.69
CA PRO A 234 42.19 -0.45 -35.70
C PRO A 234 43.53 -0.08 -35.04
N SER A 235 44.60 -0.73 -35.49
CA SER A 235 45.98 -0.43 -35.14
C SER A 235 46.36 0.93 -35.73
N TYR A 236 46.44 1.96 -34.91
CA TYR A 236 47.11 3.20 -35.29
C TYR A 236 48.62 2.93 -35.25
N ALA A 237 49.21 2.72 -36.43
CA ALA A 237 50.66 2.73 -36.59
C ALA A 237 51.16 4.18 -36.46
N LEU A 238 51.90 4.45 -35.38
CA LEU A 238 52.79 5.60 -35.27
C LEU A 238 54.18 5.18 -35.77
N GLY A 239 54.76 5.96 -36.67
CA GLY A 239 56.21 5.99 -36.90
C GLY A 239 56.62 5.86 -38.37
N GLY A 240 57.24 6.93 -38.89
CA GLY A 240 57.92 7.00 -40.18
C GLY A 240 57.91 8.39 -40.77
#